data_AF-A0A521KUK5-F1
#
_entry.id   AF-A0A521KUK5-F1
#
_cell.length_a   1.000
_cell.length_b   1.000
_cell.length_c   1.000
_cell.angle_alpha   90.00
_cell.angle_beta   90.00
_cell.angle_gamma   90.00
#
_symmetry.space_group_name_H-M   'P 1'
#
loop_
_entity.id
_entity.type
_entity.pdbx_description
1 polymer ?
#
loop_
_entity_poly.entity_id
_entity_poly.type
_entity_poly.pdbx_seq_one_letter_code
_entity_poly.pdbx_strand_id
1 'polypeptide(L)'
;MTSLQQAWAALKPRLKILEPLPFSSGHWSLLERLRNNFNDREAHTHLPMPIARFREAASKAIYEHAKQFDDVTTVAVDDSWRVEKFSGGAPDTMANHARLYNDDVDEMMGVLVPAARYRKGHHSYGKFTAPQPHGLHSDHSAEDPAAAGEPICIARIETLGTHYLAGDYRAYDPETQSMLKALRYWIAVPEGEPENVLDELLKRETLKTIPVNHVMLMVAGNGSEKSQVTQHIAARPPDGGSHSAFFQRQYKLT
;
A
#
# COMPACT_ATOMS: atom_id res chain seq x y z
N MET A 1 -26.17 10.17 -13.96
CA MET A 1 -24.83 9.94 -13.38
C MET A 1 -24.42 8.52 -13.72
N THR A 2 -23.19 8.30 -14.19
CA THR A 2 -22.64 6.96 -14.36
C THR A 2 -22.44 6.31 -12.99
N SER A 3 -22.83 5.04 -12.82
CA SER A 3 -22.59 4.34 -11.56
C SER A 3 -21.09 4.19 -11.29
N LEU A 4 -20.69 4.09 -10.02
CA LEU A 4 -19.29 3.87 -9.64
C LEU A 4 -18.71 2.62 -10.33
N GLN A 5 -19.52 1.56 -10.44
CA GLN A 5 -19.15 0.32 -11.12
C GLN A 5 -18.86 0.52 -12.62
N GLN A 6 -19.71 1.25 -13.33
CA GLN A 6 -19.51 1.57 -14.74
C GLN A 6 -18.28 2.46 -14.95
N ALA A 7 -18.06 3.44 -14.08
CA ALA A 7 -16.88 4.30 -14.13
C ALA A 7 -15.58 3.50 -13.92
N TRP A 8 -15.58 2.57 -12.96
CA TRP A 8 -14.46 1.68 -12.69
C TRP A 8 -14.17 0.74 -13.87
N ALA A 9 -15.20 0.13 -14.45
CA ALA A 9 -15.06 -0.75 -15.61
C ALA A 9 -14.44 -0.01 -16.82
N ALA A 10 -14.75 1.27 -16.98
CA ALA A 10 -14.22 2.11 -18.06
C ALA A 10 -12.73 2.46 -17.91
N LEU A 11 -12.11 2.22 -16.75
CA LEU A 11 -10.68 2.48 -16.54
C LEU A 11 -9.78 1.45 -17.24
N LYS A 12 -10.21 0.18 -17.33
CA LYS A 12 -9.38 -0.93 -17.84
C LYS A 12 -8.66 -0.64 -19.18
N PRO A 13 -9.29 -0.04 -20.21
CA PRO A 13 -8.60 0.29 -21.46
C PRO A 13 -7.64 1.50 -21.36
N ARG A 14 -7.74 2.33 -20.31
CA ARG A 14 -6.93 3.54 -20.13
C ARG A 14 -5.66 3.28 -19.33
N LEU A 15 -5.69 2.32 -18.39
CA LEU A 15 -4.55 2.02 -17.53
C LEU A 15 -3.44 1.31 -18.28
N LYS A 16 -2.19 1.72 -18.04
CA LYS A 16 -1.02 1.31 -18.82
C LYS A 16 -0.29 0.12 -18.20
N ILE A 17 -0.05 0.16 -16.89
CA ILE A 17 0.71 -0.88 -16.18
C ILE A 17 -0.12 -1.59 -15.10
N LEU A 18 -1.24 -1.02 -14.71
CA LEU A 18 -2.17 -1.60 -13.75
C LEU A 18 -3.40 -2.22 -14.45
N GLU A 19 -3.95 -3.24 -13.82
CA GLU A 19 -5.24 -3.85 -14.14
C GLU A 19 -6.17 -3.72 -12.93
N PRO A 20 -7.33 -3.04 -13.06
CA PRO A 20 -8.31 -2.96 -11.97
C PRO A 20 -8.87 -4.34 -11.61
N LEU A 21 -9.05 -4.60 -10.32
CA LEU A 21 -9.64 -5.84 -9.83
C LEU A 21 -11.17 -5.74 -9.78
N PRO A 22 -11.87 -6.87 -9.93
CA PRO A 22 -13.30 -6.94 -9.64
C PRO A 22 -13.53 -6.79 -8.13
N PHE A 23 -14.62 -6.09 -7.77
CA PHE A 23 -15.05 -5.92 -6.39
C PHE A 23 -16.31 -6.76 -6.12
N SER A 24 -16.41 -7.30 -4.90
CA SER A 24 -17.64 -7.91 -4.39
C SER A 24 -18.71 -6.85 -4.15
N SER A 25 -19.96 -7.27 -3.94
CA SER A 25 -21.05 -6.35 -3.56
C SER A 25 -20.70 -5.56 -2.29
N GLY A 26 -20.15 -6.22 -1.27
CA GLY A 26 -19.70 -5.58 -0.03
C GLY A 26 -18.60 -4.54 -0.25
N HIS A 27 -17.64 -4.84 -1.14
CA HIS A 27 -16.59 -3.87 -1.50
C HIS A 27 -17.17 -2.65 -2.22
N TRP A 28 -18.17 -2.83 -3.09
CA TRP A 28 -18.83 -1.69 -3.74
C TRP A 28 -19.53 -0.77 -2.74
N SER A 29 -20.27 -1.35 -1.79
CA SER A 29 -20.91 -0.57 -0.72
C SER A 29 -19.87 0.20 0.12
N LEU A 30 -18.72 -0.42 0.40
CA LEU A 30 -17.63 0.25 1.10
C LEU A 30 -17.07 1.43 0.30
N LEU A 31 -16.78 1.24 -0.99
CA LEU A 31 -16.23 2.28 -1.85
C LEU A 31 -17.22 3.46 -2.03
N GLU A 32 -18.52 3.18 -2.08
CA GLU A 32 -19.54 4.23 -2.10
C GLU A 32 -19.56 5.04 -0.80
N ARG A 33 -19.43 4.38 0.37
CA ARG A 33 -19.29 5.07 1.67
C ARG A 33 -18.06 5.97 1.67
N LEU A 34 -16.89 5.45 1.27
CA LEU A 34 -15.63 6.21 1.20
C LEU A 34 -15.70 7.37 0.21
N ARG A 35 -16.40 7.20 -0.91
CA ARG A 35 -16.60 8.26 -1.91
C ARG A 35 -17.45 9.41 -1.36
N ASN A 36 -18.49 9.08 -0.60
CA ASN A 36 -19.41 10.07 -0.03
C ASN A 36 -18.87 10.72 1.24
N ASN A 37 -18.13 9.96 2.04
CA ASN A 37 -17.46 10.40 3.24
C ASN A 37 -16.09 9.71 3.34
N PHE A 38 -15.07 10.38 2.84
CA PHE A 38 -13.70 9.86 2.88
C PHE A 38 -13.15 9.69 4.29
N ASN A 39 -13.75 10.33 5.31
CA ASN A 39 -13.36 10.16 6.72
C ASN A 39 -14.28 9.18 7.47
N ASP A 40 -15.03 8.34 6.75
CA ASP A 40 -15.86 7.30 7.35
C ASP A 40 -14.98 6.28 8.09
N ARG A 41 -14.92 6.43 9.43
CA ARG A 41 -14.07 5.60 10.30
C ARG A 41 -14.44 4.13 10.27
N GLU A 42 -15.73 3.82 10.15
CA GLU A 42 -16.20 2.45 10.06
C GLU A 42 -15.81 1.85 8.72
N ALA A 43 -15.96 2.59 7.62
CA ALA A 43 -15.47 2.13 6.32
C ALA A 43 -13.94 1.89 6.33
N HIS A 44 -13.19 2.71 7.06
CA HIS A 44 -11.75 2.53 7.20
C HIS A 44 -11.33 1.27 7.97
N THR A 45 -12.17 0.72 8.87
CA THR A 45 -11.84 -0.55 9.55
C THR A 45 -11.80 -1.73 8.59
N HIS A 46 -12.45 -1.61 7.43
CA HIS A 46 -12.47 -2.65 6.41
C HIS A 46 -11.28 -2.57 5.43
N LEU A 47 -10.40 -1.58 5.56
CA LEU A 47 -9.15 -1.46 4.80
C LEU A 47 -7.98 -2.14 5.56
N PRO A 48 -6.89 -2.55 4.88
CA PRO A 48 -6.60 -2.39 3.46
C PRO A 48 -7.43 -3.32 2.55
N MET A 49 -7.61 -2.91 1.28
CA MET A 49 -8.34 -3.65 0.26
C MET A 49 -7.61 -3.62 -1.09
N PRO A 50 -7.48 -4.74 -1.82
CA PRO A 50 -6.86 -4.73 -3.13
C PRO A 50 -7.76 -4.06 -4.18
N ILE A 51 -7.23 -3.09 -4.94
CA ILE A 51 -7.98 -2.36 -5.97
C ILE A 51 -7.46 -2.64 -7.38
N ALA A 52 -6.17 -2.90 -7.54
CA ALA A 52 -5.61 -3.26 -8.83
C ALA A 52 -4.47 -4.26 -8.65
N ARG A 53 -3.96 -4.78 -9.75
CA ARG A 53 -2.70 -5.52 -9.79
C ARG A 53 -1.84 -5.03 -10.93
N PHE A 54 -0.53 -5.21 -10.82
CA PHE A 54 0.36 -4.98 -11.95
C PHE A 54 0.05 -5.99 -13.06
N ARG A 55 0.00 -5.51 -14.30
CA ARG A 55 -0.02 -6.37 -15.48
C ARG A 55 1.25 -7.20 -15.50
N GLU A 56 1.15 -8.47 -15.91
CA GLU A 56 2.26 -9.42 -15.89
C GLU A 56 3.52 -8.88 -16.60
N ALA A 57 3.34 -8.32 -17.80
CA ALA A 57 4.44 -7.73 -18.57
C ALA A 57 5.12 -6.56 -17.85
N ALA A 58 4.33 -5.69 -17.19
CA ALA A 58 4.86 -4.56 -16.43
C ALA A 58 5.60 -5.06 -15.17
N SER A 59 5.02 -6.02 -14.46
CA SER A 59 5.64 -6.64 -13.28
C SER A 59 7.00 -7.26 -13.62
N LYS A 60 7.09 -8.01 -14.73
CA LYS A 60 8.34 -8.60 -15.22
C LYS A 60 9.37 -7.55 -15.60
N ALA A 61 8.98 -6.50 -16.33
CA ALA A 61 9.89 -5.44 -16.75
C ALA A 61 10.48 -4.68 -15.56
N ILE A 62 9.64 -4.31 -14.59
CA ILE A 62 10.07 -3.62 -13.37
C ILE A 62 11.05 -4.49 -12.57
N TYR A 63 10.77 -5.78 -12.45
CA TYR A 63 11.64 -6.73 -11.76
C TYR A 63 13.00 -6.88 -12.44
N GLU A 64 13.04 -7.09 -13.75
CA GLU A 64 14.30 -7.23 -14.50
C GLU A 64 15.16 -5.97 -14.44
N HIS A 65 14.53 -4.80 -14.38
CA HIS A 65 15.27 -3.57 -14.15
C HIS A 65 15.80 -3.48 -12.71
N ALA A 66 14.99 -3.80 -11.71
CA ALA A 66 15.42 -3.77 -10.31
C ALA A 66 16.59 -4.72 -10.00
N LYS A 67 16.72 -5.85 -10.72
CA LYS A 67 17.85 -6.79 -10.61
C LYS A 67 19.21 -6.21 -10.97
N GLN A 68 19.25 -5.06 -11.63
CA GLN A 68 20.50 -4.41 -12.03
C GLN A 68 21.15 -3.64 -10.87
N PHE A 69 20.49 -3.57 -9.70
CA PHE A 69 20.90 -2.75 -8.57
C PHE A 69 21.01 -3.58 -7.29
N ASP A 70 22.24 -3.69 -6.77
CA ASP A 70 22.52 -4.33 -5.49
C ASP A 70 22.20 -3.43 -4.28
N ASP A 71 22.22 -2.11 -4.46
CA ASP A 71 21.80 -1.17 -3.41
C ASP A 71 20.33 -0.77 -3.59
N VAL A 72 19.62 -0.61 -2.46
CA VAL A 72 18.26 -0.06 -2.49
C VAL A 72 18.33 1.44 -2.71
N THR A 73 17.82 1.89 -3.85
CA THR A 73 17.58 3.30 -4.13
C THR A 73 16.17 3.67 -3.67
N THR A 74 16.00 4.80 -2.99
CA THR A 74 14.69 5.36 -2.64
C THR A 74 14.58 6.79 -3.18
N VAL A 75 13.48 7.07 -3.87
CA VAL A 75 13.24 8.34 -4.56
C VAL A 75 11.91 8.92 -4.06
N ALA A 76 11.98 10.11 -3.48
CA ALA A 76 10.79 10.90 -3.16
C ALA A 76 10.14 11.42 -4.45
N VAL A 77 8.82 11.42 -4.48
CA VAL A 77 8.02 11.87 -5.60
C VAL A 77 7.09 12.98 -5.11
N ASP A 78 7.09 14.10 -5.81
CA ASP A 78 6.16 15.22 -5.65
C ASP A 78 6.01 15.94 -7.01
N ASP A 79 5.31 17.08 -7.03
CA ASP A 79 5.13 17.87 -8.25
C ASP A 79 6.46 18.39 -8.82
N SER A 80 7.44 18.68 -7.95
CA SER A 80 8.76 19.16 -8.36
C SER A 80 9.61 18.05 -9.00
N TRP A 81 9.52 16.82 -8.49
CA TRP A 81 10.17 15.64 -9.05
C TRP A 81 9.79 15.43 -10.52
N ARG A 82 8.50 15.63 -10.84
CA ARG A 82 8.02 15.46 -12.22
C ARG A 82 8.66 16.47 -13.16
N VAL A 83 8.79 17.72 -12.75
CA VAL A 83 9.44 18.78 -13.54
C VAL A 83 10.92 18.48 -13.70
N GLU A 84 11.62 18.15 -12.61
CA GLU A 84 13.05 17.85 -12.62
C GLU A 84 13.38 16.67 -13.54
N LYS A 85 12.63 15.57 -13.42
CA LYS A 85 12.95 14.33 -14.15
C LYS A 85 12.48 14.31 -15.60
N PHE A 86 11.37 14.99 -15.94
CA PHE A 86 10.74 14.84 -17.26
C PHE A 86 10.69 16.11 -18.10
N SER A 87 10.80 17.31 -17.52
CA SER A 87 10.76 18.57 -18.27
C SER A 87 12.13 19.17 -18.54
N GLY A 88 13.16 18.77 -17.78
CA GLY A 88 14.54 19.26 -17.94
C GLY A 88 15.64 18.23 -17.67
N GLY A 89 15.28 16.99 -17.35
CA GLY A 89 16.21 15.90 -17.04
C GLY A 89 16.11 14.72 -18.02
N ALA A 90 17.01 13.74 -17.85
CA ALA A 90 16.93 12.44 -18.51
C ALA A 90 16.43 11.40 -17.48
N PRO A 91 15.14 11.00 -17.53
CA PRO A 91 14.58 10.06 -16.57
C PRO A 91 15.11 8.66 -16.83
N ASP A 92 15.47 7.93 -15.76
CA ASP A 92 15.82 6.52 -15.86
C ASP A 92 14.57 5.64 -16.12
N THR A 93 14.80 4.34 -16.35
CA THR A 93 13.73 3.38 -16.63
C THR A 93 12.78 3.23 -15.44
N MET A 94 13.28 3.24 -14.20
CA MET A 94 12.42 3.14 -13.01
C MET A 94 11.55 4.38 -12.83
N ALA A 95 12.07 5.59 -13.07
CA ALA A 95 11.33 6.84 -13.04
C ALA A 95 10.17 6.80 -14.06
N ASN A 96 10.39 6.23 -15.24
CA ASN A 96 9.33 6.02 -16.22
C ASN A 96 8.24 5.07 -15.71
N HIS A 97 8.60 3.95 -15.08
CA HIS A 97 7.62 3.06 -14.44
C HIS A 97 6.86 3.74 -13.31
N ALA A 98 7.54 4.50 -12.45
CA ALA A 98 6.94 5.27 -11.37
C ALA A 98 5.95 6.32 -11.91
N ARG A 99 6.27 6.99 -13.01
CA ARG A 99 5.35 7.93 -13.67
C ARG A 99 4.10 7.23 -14.19
N LEU A 100 4.24 6.10 -14.92
CA LEU A 100 3.10 5.35 -15.44
C LEU A 100 2.21 4.80 -14.32
N TYR A 101 2.85 4.31 -13.25
CA TYR A 101 2.16 3.91 -12.04
C TYR A 101 1.35 5.06 -11.45
N ASN A 102 1.98 6.24 -11.31
CA ASN A 102 1.28 7.41 -10.79
C ASN A 102 0.10 7.80 -11.69
N ASP A 103 0.30 7.90 -13.00
CA ASP A 103 -0.77 8.20 -13.95
C ASP A 103 -1.96 7.24 -13.76
N ASP A 104 -1.71 5.92 -13.68
CA ASP A 104 -2.76 4.92 -13.50
C ASP A 104 -3.47 5.03 -12.14
N VAL A 105 -2.71 5.31 -11.07
CA VAL A 105 -3.29 5.51 -9.72
C VAL A 105 -4.14 6.78 -9.66
N ASP A 106 -3.72 7.87 -10.30
CA ASP A 106 -4.51 9.10 -10.34
C ASP A 106 -5.86 8.88 -11.05
N GLU A 107 -5.86 8.10 -12.15
CA GLU A 107 -7.09 7.73 -12.85
C GLU A 107 -8.04 6.90 -11.97
N MET A 108 -7.51 5.93 -11.22
CA MET A 108 -8.31 5.16 -10.25
C MET A 108 -8.85 6.04 -9.12
N MET A 109 -7.99 6.89 -8.55
CA MET A 109 -8.37 7.77 -7.46
C MET A 109 -9.39 8.83 -7.87
N GLY A 110 -9.29 9.34 -9.09
CA GLY A 110 -10.29 10.23 -9.69
C GLY A 110 -11.68 9.60 -9.80
N VAL A 111 -11.78 8.26 -9.83
CA VAL A 111 -13.06 7.54 -9.81
C VAL A 111 -13.52 7.23 -8.38
N LEU A 112 -12.63 6.69 -7.54
CA LEU A 112 -12.99 6.24 -6.19
C LEU A 112 -13.28 7.41 -5.25
N VAL A 113 -12.42 8.44 -5.27
CA VAL A 113 -12.52 9.61 -4.38
C VAL A 113 -12.15 10.87 -5.17
N PRO A 114 -13.05 11.42 -6.01
CA PRO A 114 -12.73 12.52 -6.93
C PRO A 114 -12.24 13.82 -6.27
N ALA A 115 -12.58 14.03 -4.99
CA ALA A 115 -12.13 15.17 -4.19
C ALA A 115 -10.71 14.98 -3.63
N ALA A 116 -10.17 13.77 -3.66
CA ALA A 116 -8.80 13.52 -3.24
C ALA A 116 -7.81 14.15 -4.24
N ARG A 117 -6.72 14.70 -3.70
CA ARG A 117 -5.61 15.25 -4.48
C ARG A 117 -4.30 14.61 -4.03
N TYR A 118 -3.43 14.40 -4.99
CA TYR A 118 -2.09 13.91 -4.74
C TYR A 118 -1.36 14.83 -3.75
N ARG A 119 -0.70 14.22 -2.76
CA ARG A 119 0.08 14.95 -1.76
C ARG A 119 1.57 14.72 -1.94
N LYS A 120 1.98 13.45 -1.87
CA LYS A 120 3.37 13.00 -1.97
C LYS A 120 3.41 11.51 -2.28
N GLY A 121 4.58 11.02 -2.65
CA GLY A 121 4.82 9.61 -2.89
C GLY A 121 6.30 9.30 -2.82
N HIS A 122 6.63 8.05 -2.99
CA HIS A 122 8.00 7.62 -3.18
C HIS A 122 8.02 6.26 -3.88
N HIS A 123 9.17 5.91 -4.43
CA HIS A 123 9.41 4.53 -4.85
C HIS A 123 10.80 4.09 -4.45
N SER A 124 10.96 2.80 -4.20
CA SER A 124 12.23 2.17 -3.84
C SER A 124 12.50 0.98 -4.74
N TYR A 125 13.75 0.73 -5.12
CA TYR A 125 14.10 -0.42 -5.96
C TYR A 125 15.54 -0.88 -5.75
N GLY A 126 15.80 -2.15 -6.03
CA GLY A 126 17.11 -2.80 -5.87
C GLY A 126 17.02 -4.08 -5.04
N LYS A 127 18.14 -4.51 -4.44
CA LYS A 127 18.24 -5.71 -3.62
C LYS A 127 17.88 -5.44 -2.16
N PHE A 128 16.74 -5.96 -1.73
CA PHE A 128 16.32 -5.99 -0.35
C PHE A 128 16.90 -7.24 0.35
N THR A 129 17.98 -7.07 1.12
CA THR A 129 18.56 -8.13 1.97
C THR A 129 17.99 -8.04 3.40
N ALA A 130 17.46 -9.14 3.96
CA ALA A 130 16.81 -9.23 5.28
C ALA A 130 17.79 -9.18 6.49
N PRO A 131 17.32 -9.15 7.77
CA PRO A 131 16.32 -8.28 8.38
C PRO A 131 17.04 -7.26 9.29
N GLN A 132 17.40 -6.10 8.77
CA GLN A 132 17.61 -4.92 9.61
C GLN A 132 16.46 -3.94 9.32
N PRO A 133 15.89 -3.28 10.33
CA PRO A 133 14.45 -3.04 10.49
C PRO A 133 13.85 -1.95 9.58
N HIS A 134 14.32 -1.82 8.33
CA HIS A 134 13.88 -0.79 7.38
C HIS A 134 13.47 -1.34 6.01
N GLY A 135 13.47 -2.67 5.82
CA GLY A 135 12.81 -3.31 4.67
C GLY A 135 11.28 -3.33 4.79
N LEU A 136 10.79 -3.12 6.01
CA LEU A 136 9.47 -2.63 6.36
C LEU A 136 9.48 -1.13 6.09
N HIS A 137 8.88 -0.70 4.98
CA HIS A 137 8.28 0.62 4.98
C HIS A 137 7.06 0.55 5.90
N SER A 138 7.30 0.61 7.21
CA SER A 138 6.42 1.39 8.06
C SER A 138 6.61 2.81 7.55
N ASP A 139 5.70 3.24 6.68
CA ASP A 139 5.37 4.64 6.65
C ASP A 139 4.82 4.92 8.05
N HIS A 140 5.72 5.18 8.99
CA HIS A 140 5.36 6.00 10.11
C HIS A 140 4.98 7.30 9.42
N SER A 141 3.68 7.52 9.23
CA SER A 141 3.14 8.86 9.19
C SER A 141 3.41 9.46 10.58
N ALA A 142 4.69 9.71 10.87
CA ALA A 142 5.23 10.41 12.01
C ALA A 142 4.90 11.90 11.87
N GLU A 143 3.64 12.21 11.57
CA GLU A 143 3.13 13.57 11.54
C GLU A 143 2.22 13.84 12.75
N ASP A 144 1.79 12.81 13.50
CA ASP A 144 1.13 12.99 14.79
C ASP A 144 1.55 11.92 15.82
N PRO A 145 2.36 12.29 16.83
CA PRO A 145 2.69 11.40 17.96
C PRO A 145 1.48 10.91 18.76
N ALA A 146 0.32 11.57 18.62
CA ALA A 146 -0.94 11.19 19.26
C ALA A 146 -1.82 10.29 18.38
N ALA A 147 -1.55 10.17 17.08
CA ALA A 147 -2.33 9.36 16.17
C ALA A 147 -2.08 7.87 16.43
N ALA A 148 -3.14 7.18 16.81
CA ALA A 148 -3.15 5.74 16.93
C ALA A 148 -4.32 5.18 16.15
N GLY A 149 -4.02 4.09 15.44
CA GLY A 149 -4.89 3.49 14.45
C GLY A 149 -4.38 3.57 13.03
N GLU A 150 -3.10 3.93 12.81
CA GLU A 150 -2.44 3.73 11.52
C GLU A 150 -2.45 2.24 11.15
N PRO A 151 -2.70 1.85 9.89
CA PRO A 151 -2.44 0.51 9.41
C PRO A 151 -0.93 0.28 9.49
N ILE A 152 -0.55 -0.54 10.45
CA ILE A 152 0.83 -0.93 10.64
C ILE A 152 1.14 -1.98 9.56
N CYS A 153 2.18 -1.73 8.77
CA CYS A 153 2.83 -2.79 8.01
C CYS A 153 3.47 -3.74 9.03
N ILE A 154 2.94 -4.96 9.17
CA ILE A 154 3.42 -5.92 10.17
C ILE A 154 4.19 -7.01 9.43
N ALA A 155 5.48 -6.75 9.27
CA ALA A 155 6.53 -7.66 8.83
C ALA A 155 6.42 -8.22 7.39
N ARG A 156 7.58 -8.35 6.74
CA ARG A 156 7.80 -9.30 5.65
C ARG A 156 8.41 -10.54 6.27
N ILE A 157 7.65 -11.62 6.27
CA ILE A 157 8.12 -12.93 6.69
C ILE A 157 8.77 -13.56 5.47
N GLU A 158 10.03 -13.95 5.59
CA GLU A 158 10.84 -14.42 4.45
C GLU A 158 10.14 -15.54 3.67
N THR A 159 9.45 -16.43 4.39
CA THR A 159 8.69 -17.56 3.84
C THR A 159 7.22 -17.27 3.55
N LEU A 160 6.61 -16.24 4.17
CA LEU A 160 5.14 -16.05 4.17
C LEU A 160 4.68 -14.73 3.49
N GLY A 161 5.60 -13.83 3.14
CA GLY A 161 5.31 -12.61 2.40
C GLY A 161 5.08 -11.39 3.29
N THR A 162 4.47 -10.34 2.73
CA THR A 162 4.20 -9.08 3.47
C THR A 162 2.81 -9.10 4.07
N HIS A 163 2.70 -8.73 5.35
CA HIS A 163 1.43 -8.70 6.07
C HIS A 163 1.13 -7.33 6.64
N TYR A 164 -0.15 -7.01 6.73
CA TYR A 164 -0.62 -5.72 7.21
C TYR A 164 -1.72 -5.90 8.21
N LEU A 165 -1.75 -5.01 9.19
CA LEU A 165 -2.88 -4.89 10.10
C LEU A 165 -4.05 -4.22 9.38
N ALA A 166 -5.22 -4.84 9.48
CA ALA A 166 -6.47 -4.16 9.15
C ALA A 166 -6.94 -3.31 10.35
N GLY A 167 -7.64 -2.21 10.08
CA GLY A 167 -8.31 -1.43 11.13
C GLY A 167 -7.43 -0.77 12.21
N ASP A 168 -8.08 -0.32 13.28
CA ASP A 168 -7.44 0.39 14.40
C ASP A 168 -6.83 -0.61 15.40
N TYR A 169 -5.49 -0.60 15.50
CA TYR A 169 -4.74 -1.40 16.47
C TYR A 169 -5.32 -1.31 17.90
N ARG A 170 -5.80 -0.14 18.35
CA ARG A 170 -6.33 0.05 19.71
C ARG A 170 -7.70 -0.57 19.92
N ALA A 171 -8.43 -0.85 18.85
CA ALA A 171 -9.75 -1.48 18.92
C ALA A 171 -9.65 -2.99 19.18
N TYR A 172 -8.47 -3.59 19.00
CA TYR A 172 -8.23 -5.00 19.31
C TYR A 172 -8.09 -5.24 20.82
N ASP A 173 -8.43 -6.45 21.25
CA ASP A 173 -8.25 -6.89 22.62
C ASP A 173 -6.76 -6.92 23.04
N PRO A 174 -6.44 -6.89 24.34
CA PRO A 174 -5.06 -6.87 24.82
C PRO A 174 -4.19 -8.03 24.35
N GLU A 175 -4.75 -9.22 24.15
CA GLU A 175 -4.03 -10.41 23.67
C GLU A 175 -3.63 -10.20 22.21
N THR A 176 -4.56 -9.83 21.34
CA THR A 176 -4.29 -9.50 19.94
C THR A 176 -3.27 -8.37 19.80
N GLN A 177 -3.39 -7.33 20.63
CA GLN A 177 -2.40 -6.25 20.70
C GLN A 177 -1.00 -6.74 21.08
N SER A 178 -0.89 -7.68 22.02
CA SER A 178 0.37 -8.31 22.42
C SER A 178 0.99 -9.11 21.27
N MET A 179 0.17 -9.95 20.60
CA MET A 179 0.58 -10.73 19.44
C MET A 179 1.11 -9.87 18.28
N LEU A 180 0.44 -8.75 17.99
CA LEU A 180 0.87 -7.81 16.94
C LEU A 180 2.18 -7.09 17.29
N LYS A 181 2.40 -6.75 18.57
CA LYS A 181 3.67 -6.21 19.06
C LYS A 181 4.81 -7.21 18.92
N ALA A 182 4.54 -8.49 19.17
CA ALA A 182 5.51 -9.57 18.98
C ALA A 182 6.00 -9.65 17.53
N LEU A 183 5.06 -9.66 16.57
CA LEU A 183 5.38 -9.67 15.14
C LEU A 183 6.11 -8.40 14.66
N ARG A 184 5.79 -7.23 15.25
CA ARG A 184 6.44 -5.95 14.88
C ARG A 184 7.95 -5.94 15.16
N TYR A 185 8.39 -6.62 16.21
CA TYR A 185 9.77 -6.50 16.70
C TYR A 185 10.59 -7.79 16.64
N TRP A 186 9.98 -8.95 16.36
CA TRP A 186 10.61 -10.27 16.27
C TRP A 186 11.87 -10.44 17.13
N ILE A 187 11.66 -10.20 18.42
CA ILE A 187 12.50 -10.70 19.49
C ILE A 187 12.03 -12.12 19.84
N ALA A 188 12.87 -12.96 20.45
CA ALA A 188 12.40 -14.23 21.02
C ALA A 188 11.30 -13.93 22.05
N VAL A 189 10.03 -14.21 21.69
CA VAL A 189 8.86 -13.74 22.44
C VAL A 189 8.44 -14.73 23.54
N PRO A 190 7.76 -14.27 24.61
CA PRO A 190 7.28 -15.12 25.70
C PRO A 190 6.12 -16.07 25.37
N GLU A 191 5.37 -15.81 24.28
CA GLU A 191 4.19 -16.59 23.88
C GLU A 191 4.35 -17.16 22.46
N GLY A 192 4.83 -18.41 22.39
CA GLY A 192 4.82 -19.23 21.18
C GLY A 192 5.83 -18.86 20.09
N GLU A 193 5.95 -19.77 19.11
CA GLU A 193 6.74 -19.56 17.90
C GLU A 193 6.07 -18.51 16.98
N PRO A 194 6.85 -17.62 16.32
CA PRO A 194 6.34 -16.58 15.43
C PRO A 194 5.28 -17.02 14.40
N GLU A 195 5.45 -18.21 13.84
CA GLU A 195 4.55 -18.80 12.84
C GLU A 195 3.17 -19.09 13.42
N ASN A 196 3.10 -19.55 14.67
CA ASN A 196 1.84 -19.82 15.35
C ASN A 196 1.07 -18.53 15.65
N VAL A 197 1.79 -17.48 16.06
CA VAL A 197 1.21 -16.15 16.31
C VAL A 197 0.65 -15.57 15.02
N LEU A 198 1.38 -15.70 13.91
CA LEU A 198 0.90 -15.27 12.61
C LEU A 198 -0.35 -16.02 12.17
N ASP A 199 -0.31 -17.35 12.20
CA ASP A 199 -1.41 -18.20 11.74
C ASP A 199 -2.70 -17.88 12.50
N GLU A 200 -2.59 -17.63 13.80
CA GLU A 200 -3.72 -17.24 14.63
C GLU A 200 -4.29 -15.88 14.22
N LEU A 201 -3.42 -14.88 13.99
CA LEU A 201 -3.83 -13.55 13.55
C LEU A 201 -4.44 -13.53 12.13
N LEU A 202 -3.99 -14.41 11.24
CA LEU A 202 -4.58 -14.62 9.92
C LEU A 202 -5.96 -15.28 10.01
N LYS A 203 -6.12 -16.32 10.84
CA LYS A 203 -7.42 -16.99 11.08
C LYS A 203 -8.45 -16.03 11.66
N ARG A 204 -8.01 -15.10 12.51
CA ARG A 204 -8.84 -14.03 13.09
C ARG A 204 -9.12 -12.88 12.12
N GLU A 205 -8.64 -12.94 10.87
CA GLU A 205 -8.72 -11.87 9.86
C GLU A 205 -8.18 -10.51 10.34
N THR A 206 -7.35 -10.52 11.39
CA THR A 206 -6.72 -9.33 11.96
C THR A 206 -5.58 -8.87 11.07
N LEU A 207 -4.77 -9.83 10.61
CA LEU A 207 -3.79 -9.61 9.56
C LEU A 207 -4.38 -9.92 8.19
N LYS A 208 -4.05 -9.06 7.22
CA LYS A 208 -4.32 -9.29 5.81
C LYS A 208 -3.02 -9.56 5.08
N THR A 209 -2.98 -10.67 4.35
CA THR A 209 -1.91 -10.95 3.40
C THR A 209 -2.13 -10.10 2.16
N ILE A 210 -1.10 -9.35 1.75
CA ILE A 210 -1.15 -8.57 0.53
C ILE A 210 -0.45 -9.35 -0.57
N PRO A 211 -1.17 -9.72 -1.66
CA PRO A 211 -0.51 -10.37 -2.77
C PRO A 211 0.52 -9.41 -3.37
N VAL A 212 1.69 -9.95 -3.66
CA VAL A 212 2.89 -9.13 -3.85
C VAL A 212 2.78 -8.20 -5.07
N ASN A 213 1.95 -8.50 -6.07
CA ASN A 213 1.73 -7.65 -7.23
C ASN A 213 0.46 -6.77 -7.16
N HIS A 214 -0.15 -6.61 -5.97
CA HIS A 214 -1.43 -5.92 -5.83
C HIS A 214 -1.31 -4.51 -5.29
N VAL A 215 -1.97 -3.62 -6.00
CA VAL A 215 -2.22 -2.26 -5.59
C VAL A 215 -3.32 -2.24 -4.54
N MET A 216 -3.00 -1.73 -3.36
CA MET A 216 -3.89 -1.72 -2.21
C MET A 216 -4.50 -0.34 -2.01
N LEU A 217 -5.73 -0.26 -1.55
CA LEU A 217 -6.32 0.95 -0.98
C LEU A 217 -6.18 0.83 0.52
N MET A 218 -5.58 1.84 1.15
CA MET A 218 -5.40 1.88 2.60
C MET A 218 -5.49 3.32 3.12
N VAL A 219 -5.40 3.50 4.43
CA VAL A 219 -5.67 4.76 5.14
C VAL A 219 -4.51 5.03 6.07
N ALA A 220 -3.72 6.06 5.90
CA ALA A 220 -2.72 6.47 6.87
C ALA A 220 -3.22 7.69 7.63
N GLY A 221 -3.14 7.61 8.96
CA GLY A 221 -3.65 8.61 9.89
C GLY A 221 -5.17 8.61 10.04
N ASN A 222 -5.69 8.08 11.16
CA ASN A 222 -7.12 8.11 11.52
C ASN A 222 -7.37 8.76 12.91
N GLY A 223 -6.40 9.53 13.42
CA GLY A 223 -6.37 10.03 14.79
C GLY A 223 -7.53 10.96 15.18
N SER A 224 -8.19 11.60 14.21
CA SER A 224 -9.42 12.37 14.44
C SER A 224 -10.31 12.40 13.19
N GLU A 225 -11.62 12.63 13.36
CA GLU A 225 -12.57 12.83 12.25
C GLU A 225 -12.19 14.00 11.31
N LYS A 226 -11.31 14.89 11.78
CA LYS A 226 -10.81 16.05 11.05
C LYS A 226 -9.39 15.85 10.49
N SER A 227 -8.74 14.73 10.79
CA SER A 227 -7.39 14.43 10.30
C SER A 227 -7.46 13.92 8.86
N GLN A 228 -6.52 14.33 8.02
CA GLN A 228 -6.46 13.90 6.63
C GLN A 228 -5.89 12.49 6.53
N VAL A 229 -6.66 11.61 5.93
CA VAL A 229 -6.28 10.23 5.64
C VAL A 229 -5.47 10.15 4.35
N THR A 230 -4.32 9.48 4.35
CA THR A 230 -3.49 9.23 3.15
C THR A 230 -3.66 7.81 2.61
N GLN A 231 -3.54 7.59 1.30
CA GLN A 231 -3.82 6.28 0.68
C GLN A 231 -2.63 5.73 -0.09
N HIS A 232 -2.22 4.50 0.25
CA HIS A 232 -0.96 3.88 -0.21
C HIS A 232 -1.24 2.62 -1.00
N ILE A 233 -0.28 2.26 -1.85
CA ILE A 233 -0.33 1.15 -2.79
C ILE A 233 1.09 0.50 -2.75
N ALA A 234 1.27 -0.80 -3.05
CA ALA A 234 2.58 -1.47 -3.00
C ALA A 234 2.68 -2.61 -4.02
N ALA A 235 3.87 -2.97 -4.52
CA ALA A 235 4.09 -4.26 -5.18
C ALA A 235 5.56 -4.73 -5.13
N ARG A 236 5.82 -6.04 -5.02
CA ARG A 236 7.11 -6.78 -5.04
C ARG A 236 6.93 -8.16 -5.77
N PRO A 237 7.97 -8.94 -6.16
CA PRO A 237 7.80 -10.12 -7.00
C PRO A 237 7.43 -11.43 -6.26
N PRO A 238 6.84 -12.42 -6.98
CA PRO A 238 6.84 -13.83 -6.62
C PRO A 238 8.18 -14.54 -6.97
N ASP A 239 8.42 -15.67 -6.31
CA ASP A 239 9.58 -16.60 -6.38
C ASP A 239 10.96 -16.09 -5.89
N GLY A 240 11.15 -16.13 -4.57
CA GLY A 240 12.44 -16.45 -3.93
C GLY A 240 13.63 -15.49 -4.07
N GLY A 241 13.46 -14.29 -4.65
CA GLY A 241 14.55 -13.33 -4.90
C GLY A 241 14.59 -12.12 -3.94
N SER A 242 15.79 -11.59 -3.70
CA SER A 242 16.02 -10.37 -2.90
C SER A 242 15.74 -9.07 -3.66
N HIS A 243 15.65 -9.08 -5.00
CA HIS A 243 15.46 -7.86 -5.81
C HIS A 243 13.99 -7.49 -6.00
N SER A 244 13.66 -6.20 -5.89
CA SER A 244 12.29 -5.71 -6.05
C SER A 244 12.22 -4.22 -6.41
N ALA A 245 11.04 -3.76 -6.81
CA ALA A 245 10.63 -2.35 -6.69
C ALA A 245 9.55 -2.23 -5.61
N PHE A 246 9.19 -1.02 -5.21
CA PHE A 246 8.08 -0.67 -4.33
C PHE A 246 7.65 0.74 -4.73
N PHE A 247 6.36 0.98 -4.89
CA PHE A 247 5.83 2.28 -5.28
C PHE A 247 4.76 2.67 -4.28
N GLN A 248 4.77 3.90 -3.79
CA GLN A 248 3.80 4.37 -2.82
C GLN A 248 3.33 5.78 -3.15
N ARG A 249 2.04 6.04 -2.91
CA ARG A 249 1.44 7.37 -3.01
C ARG A 249 0.72 7.71 -1.71
N GLN A 250 0.38 8.97 -1.59
CA GLN A 250 -0.47 9.52 -0.55
C GLN A 250 -1.35 10.60 -1.17
N TYR A 251 -2.63 10.58 -0.79
CA TYR A 251 -3.64 11.55 -1.19
C TYR A 251 -4.18 12.28 0.02
N LYS A 252 -4.74 13.47 -0.17
CA LYS A 252 -5.49 14.19 0.85
C LYS A 252 -6.79 14.72 0.28
N LEU A 253 -7.82 14.88 1.12
CA LEU A 253 -8.97 15.68 0.75
C LEU A 253 -8.58 17.16 0.63
N THR A 254 -9.22 17.84 -0.32
CA THR A 254 -9.21 19.30 -0.44
C THR A 254 -10.57 19.88 -0.12
#